data_AF-A0A9P6V8F0-F1
#
_entry.id   AF-A0A9P6V8F0-F1
#
_cell.length_a   1.000
_cell.length_b   1.000
_cell.length_c   1.000
_cell.angle_alpha   90.00
_cell.angle_beta   90.00
_cell.angle_gamma   90.00
#
_symmetry.space_group_name_H-M   'P 1'
#
loop_
_entity.id
_entity.type
_entity.pdbx_description
1 polymer ?
#
loop_
_entity_poly.entity_id
_entity_poly.type
_entity_poly.pdbx_seq_one_letter_code
_entity_poly.pdbx_strand_id
1 'polypeptide(L)'
;MASAIHIGNACTDFCSEGPEDVKGVSPLNVLAHLNLILNLKTDDVSFCGSKIEECADDFPDTIDPNAIYTFLDDGSLQKGETCVAPKKCTDSPTGATCTCDPVTGPIVQPASKKCLDARNLAAGEPVVLYTCDQALHSNWMMTEDNQIKNADADFCLGTRKIPGLSNTRLVLEKCDPENQGLKWTIENTGGIKNKDGTCVDVAGSDSTDGVNIIVYTCHYMSNQQWTLPADGAWSCNK
;
A
#
# COMPACT_ATOMS: atom_id res chain seq x y z
N MET A 1 35.18 0.45 3.95
CA MET A 1 35.21 -1.02 4.15
C MET A 1 35.52 -1.27 5.61
N ALA A 2 34.55 -1.73 6.40
CA ALA A 2 34.82 -2.15 7.77
C ALA A 2 35.63 -3.45 7.75
N SER A 3 36.59 -3.60 8.67
CA SER A 3 37.42 -4.80 8.80
C SER A 3 36.61 -5.97 9.34
N ALA A 4 36.94 -7.21 8.95
CA ALA A 4 36.25 -8.44 9.37
C ALA A 4 36.13 -8.62 10.90
N ILE A 5 37.05 -8.03 11.66
CA ILE A 5 37.02 -8.03 13.14
C ILE A 5 35.84 -7.19 13.69
N HIS A 6 35.44 -6.12 12.99
CA HIS A 6 34.26 -5.31 13.35
C HIS A 6 32.93 -6.03 13.06
N ILE A 7 32.91 -6.90 12.05
CA ILE A 7 31.72 -7.67 11.65
C ILE A 7 31.49 -8.83 12.62
N GLY A 8 32.57 -9.51 13.03
CA GLY A 8 32.51 -10.58 14.02
C GLY A 8 31.96 -10.10 15.37
N ASN A 9 32.44 -8.96 15.87
CA ASN A 9 31.97 -8.40 17.14
C ASN A 9 30.51 -7.92 17.07
N ALA A 10 30.09 -7.30 15.95
CA ALA A 10 28.72 -6.83 15.77
C ALA A 10 27.67 -7.96 15.78
N CYS A 11 28.01 -9.15 15.24
CA CYS A 11 27.10 -10.30 15.27
C CYS A 11 27.07 -11.02 16.63
N THR A 12 28.15 -10.98 17.42
CA THR A 12 28.17 -11.52 18.80
C THR A 12 27.49 -10.59 19.81
N ASP A 13 27.65 -9.28 19.69
CA ASP A 13 27.11 -8.30 20.65
C ASP A 13 25.57 -8.21 20.59
N PHE A 14 24.97 -8.60 19.46
CA PHE A 14 23.51 -8.60 19.26
C PHE A 14 22.76 -9.61 20.17
N CYS A 15 23.33 -10.79 20.47
CA CYS A 15 22.70 -11.74 21.41
C CYS A 15 23.04 -11.45 22.89
N SER A 16 24.03 -10.60 23.22
CA SER A 16 24.47 -10.38 24.61
C SER A 16 24.11 -9.01 25.23
N GLU A 17 24.04 -7.93 24.44
CA GLU A 17 23.80 -6.56 24.95
C GLU A 17 22.75 -5.75 24.16
N GLY A 18 22.00 -6.40 23.27
CA GLY A 18 20.89 -5.74 22.57
C GLY A 18 19.85 -5.16 23.54
N PRO A 19 19.20 -4.03 23.21
CA PRO A 19 18.16 -3.44 24.06
C PRO A 19 17.11 -4.50 24.40
N GLU A 20 16.54 -4.48 25.61
CA GLU A 20 15.60 -5.51 26.09
C GLU A 20 14.40 -5.74 25.16
N ASP A 21 14.17 -4.83 24.21
CA ASP A 21 13.11 -4.80 23.20
C ASP A 21 13.44 -5.52 21.88
N VAL A 22 14.64 -6.11 21.70
CA VAL A 22 14.99 -6.89 20.47
C VAL A 22 14.74 -8.41 20.65
N LYS A 23 14.14 -8.81 21.77
CA LYS A 23 13.72 -10.19 21.99
C LYS A 23 12.61 -10.56 20.98
N GLY A 24 12.95 -11.43 20.01
CA GLY A 24 11.97 -12.07 19.12
C GLY A 24 12.10 -11.79 17.61
N VAL A 25 13.09 -11.04 17.13
CA VAL A 25 13.23 -10.78 15.67
C VAL A 25 13.65 -12.06 14.93
N SER A 26 12.97 -12.40 13.82
CA SER A 26 13.30 -13.62 13.07
C SER A 26 14.68 -13.51 12.38
N PRO A 27 15.45 -14.62 12.32
CA PRO A 27 16.78 -14.64 11.73
C PRO A 27 16.84 -14.12 10.30
N LEU A 28 15.79 -14.37 9.50
CA LEU A 28 15.71 -13.94 8.11
C LEU A 28 15.63 -12.41 7.96
N ASN A 29 14.95 -11.71 8.88
CA ASN A 29 14.74 -10.27 8.77
C ASN A 29 15.98 -9.48 9.24
N VAL A 30 16.70 -10.01 10.23
CA VAL A 30 18.01 -9.46 10.66
C VAL A 30 19.03 -9.58 9.52
N LEU A 31 19.02 -10.73 8.82
CA LEU A 31 19.95 -11.00 7.72
C LEU A 31 19.67 -10.12 6.50
N ALA A 32 18.39 -9.87 6.17
CA ALA A 32 18.00 -8.97 5.09
C ALA A 32 18.40 -7.51 5.38
N HIS A 33 18.27 -7.05 6.63
CA HIS A 33 18.66 -5.69 7.04
C HIS A 33 20.18 -5.50 7.14
N LEU A 34 20.93 -6.46 7.70
CA LEU A 34 22.39 -6.38 7.77
C LEU A 34 23.04 -6.37 6.38
N ASN A 35 22.47 -7.11 5.43
CA ASN A 35 22.96 -7.11 4.05
C ASN A 35 22.73 -5.76 3.35
N LEU A 36 21.64 -5.06 3.68
CA LEU A 36 21.32 -3.73 3.16
C LEU A 36 22.22 -2.62 3.73
N ILE A 37 22.65 -2.75 5.00
CA ILE A 37 23.43 -1.73 5.71
C ILE A 37 24.94 -1.91 5.54
N LEU A 38 25.43 -3.15 5.50
CA LEU A 38 26.87 -3.46 5.60
C LEU A 38 27.50 -3.99 4.30
N ASN A 39 26.72 -4.28 3.25
CA ASN A 39 27.20 -4.91 2.00
C ASN A 39 28.06 -6.16 2.27
N LEU A 40 27.52 -7.11 3.04
CA LEU A 40 28.23 -8.30 3.49
C LEU A 40 28.54 -9.27 2.34
N LYS A 41 29.68 -9.98 2.44
CA LYS A 41 29.98 -11.08 1.51
C LYS A 41 29.24 -12.34 1.93
N THR A 42 28.99 -13.23 0.99
CA THR A 42 28.20 -14.47 1.16
C THR A 42 28.68 -15.35 2.32
N ASP A 43 29.98 -15.33 2.61
CA ASP A 43 30.59 -16.12 3.68
C ASP A 43 30.29 -15.52 5.08
N ASP A 44 30.14 -14.20 5.19
CA ASP A 44 29.79 -13.48 6.43
C ASP A 44 28.30 -13.69 6.79
N VAL A 45 27.45 -13.78 5.77
CA VAL A 45 26.01 -14.10 5.88
C VAL A 45 25.79 -15.49 6.51
N SER A 46 26.63 -16.46 6.14
CA SER A 46 26.54 -17.83 6.67
C SER A 46 27.01 -17.93 8.13
N PHE A 47 28.01 -17.11 8.52
CA PHE A 47 28.49 -17.05 9.89
C PHE A 47 27.47 -16.38 10.83
N CYS A 48 26.90 -15.24 10.45
CA CYS A 48 25.87 -14.60 11.27
C CYS A 48 24.55 -15.40 11.25
N GLY A 49 24.19 -16.07 10.15
CA GLY A 49 23.03 -16.95 10.09
C GLY A 49 23.07 -18.11 11.09
N SER A 50 24.21 -18.81 11.20
CA SER A 50 24.35 -19.94 12.14
C SER A 50 24.36 -19.52 13.62
N LYS A 51 24.75 -18.27 13.93
CA LYS A 51 24.69 -17.72 15.29
C LYS A 51 23.29 -17.27 15.69
N ILE A 52 22.47 -16.82 14.75
CA ILE A 52 21.09 -16.39 15.03
C ILE A 52 20.14 -17.60 15.20
N GLU A 53 20.38 -18.72 14.50
CA GLU A 53 19.64 -19.98 14.74
C GLU A 53 19.88 -20.54 16.15
N GLU A 54 21.07 -20.35 16.73
CA GLU A 54 21.42 -20.78 18.09
C GLU A 54 20.66 -20.00 19.18
N CYS A 55 20.16 -18.79 18.88
CA CYS A 55 19.40 -17.93 19.81
C CYS A 55 17.87 -18.14 19.69
N ALA A 56 17.35 -18.95 18.73
CA ALA A 56 15.93 -18.99 18.37
C ALA A 56 15.00 -19.79 19.32
N ASP A 57 15.54 -20.62 20.21
CA ASP A 57 14.73 -21.54 21.04
C ASP A 57 14.09 -20.90 22.30
N ASP A 58 14.34 -19.60 22.57
CA ASP A 58 13.88 -18.90 23.79
C ASP A 58 12.87 -17.74 23.56
N PHE A 59 12.27 -17.61 22.36
CA PHE A 59 11.41 -16.45 22.03
C PHE A 59 9.90 -16.78 21.90
N PRO A 60 8.99 -16.00 22.52
CA PRO A 60 7.55 -16.27 22.48
C PRO A 60 6.87 -15.90 21.14
N ASP A 61 5.89 -16.72 20.75
CA ASP A 61 5.10 -16.80 19.50
C ASP A 61 4.35 -15.52 19.00
N THR A 62 4.90 -14.30 19.12
CA THR A 62 4.09 -13.07 18.97
C THR A 62 4.55 -12.05 17.92
N ILE A 63 5.34 -12.47 16.92
CA ILE A 63 5.67 -11.60 15.77
C ILE A 63 4.79 -11.94 14.56
N ASP A 64 4.11 -10.92 14.04
CA ASP A 64 3.28 -10.99 12.82
C ASP A 64 4.17 -10.83 11.58
N PRO A 65 4.28 -11.85 10.70
CA PRO A 65 5.14 -11.78 9.52
C PRO A 65 4.68 -10.76 8.46
N ASN A 66 3.48 -10.18 8.61
CA ASN A 66 2.96 -9.17 7.70
C ASN A 66 3.13 -7.73 8.22
N ALA A 67 3.75 -7.53 9.37
CA ALA A 67 3.96 -6.20 9.94
C ALA A 67 5.25 -5.54 9.42
N ILE A 68 5.17 -4.23 9.16
CA ILE A 68 6.33 -3.38 8.83
C ILE A 68 6.94 -2.89 10.15
N TYR A 69 8.26 -2.99 10.30
CA TYR A 69 9.00 -2.52 11.47
C TYR A 69 9.89 -1.34 11.08
N THR A 70 9.94 -0.31 11.92
CA THR A 70 10.79 0.88 11.70
C THR A 70 11.80 1.02 12.83
N PHE A 71 13.04 1.38 12.48
CA PHE A 71 14.08 1.73 13.45
C PHE A 71 13.96 3.22 13.82
N LEU A 72 13.89 3.50 15.11
CA LEU A 72 13.93 4.87 15.63
C LEU A 72 15.38 5.33 15.86
N ASP A 73 15.59 6.64 15.97
CA ASP A 73 16.92 7.24 16.15
C ASP A 73 17.59 6.83 17.47
N ASP A 74 16.83 6.31 18.44
CA ASP A 74 17.32 5.77 19.70
C ASP A 74 17.75 4.28 19.61
N GLY A 75 17.66 3.69 18.42
CA GLY A 75 18.03 2.30 18.15
C GLY A 75 16.96 1.28 18.51
N SER A 76 15.79 1.72 18.98
CA SER A 76 14.65 0.82 19.23
C SER A 76 13.96 0.41 17.93
N LEU A 77 13.44 -0.82 17.93
CA LEU A 77 12.59 -1.35 16.86
C LEU A 77 11.14 -1.11 17.25
N GLN A 78 10.44 -0.27 16.50
CA GLN A 78 9.01 -0.10 16.67
C GLN A 78 8.28 -0.95 15.63
N LYS A 79 7.39 -1.84 16.08
CA LYS A 79 6.35 -2.41 15.20
C LYS A 79 5.56 -1.23 14.66
N GLY A 80 5.67 -0.98 13.36
CA GLY A 80 4.80 -0.01 12.69
C GLY A 80 3.38 -0.44 12.94
N GLU A 81 2.55 0.48 13.44
CA GLU A 81 1.11 0.25 13.51
C GLU A 81 0.65 -0.08 12.10
N THR A 82 0.34 -1.35 11.83
CA THR A 82 -0.28 -1.74 10.58
C THR A 82 -1.68 -1.15 10.62
N CYS A 83 -1.82 0.02 10.01
CA CYS A 83 -3.06 0.62 9.58
C CYS A 83 -3.76 -0.42 8.64
N VAL A 84 -4.49 -1.42 9.17
CA VAL A 84 -5.27 -2.39 8.38
C VAL A 84 -6.59 -1.73 7.98
N ALA A 85 -6.68 -1.24 6.75
CA ALA A 85 -7.94 -0.74 6.21
C ALA A 85 -9.03 -1.83 6.34
N PRO A 86 -10.26 -1.51 6.82
CA PRO A 86 -10.81 -0.18 7.06
C PRO A 86 -10.90 0.20 8.56
N LYS A 87 -10.06 -0.37 9.44
CA LYS A 87 -10.14 -0.06 10.89
C LYS A 87 -9.05 0.90 11.35
N LYS A 88 -9.53 1.95 12.02
CA LYS A 88 -8.83 2.98 12.82
C LYS A 88 -7.55 2.47 13.48
N CYS A 89 -6.54 3.34 13.58
CA CYS A 89 -5.44 3.27 14.53
C CYS A 89 -5.94 2.72 15.89
N THR A 90 -5.78 1.43 16.22
CA THR A 90 -6.37 0.86 17.45
C THR A 90 -5.48 0.94 18.68
N ASP A 91 -4.19 1.25 18.61
CA ASP A 91 -3.31 0.99 19.76
C ASP A 91 -2.22 2.05 19.96
N SER A 92 -2.58 3.24 20.48
CA SER A 92 -1.58 4.14 21.09
C SER A 92 -1.64 4.05 22.62
N PRO A 93 -0.70 3.35 23.29
CA PRO A 93 -0.52 3.51 24.72
C PRO A 93 0.20 4.84 24.96
N THR A 94 -0.45 5.74 25.70
CA THR A 94 0.08 7.03 26.21
C THR A 94 0.13 8.20 25.21
N GLY A 95 -0.95 8.98 25.18
CA GLY A 95 -0.89 10.44 25.06
C GLY A 95 -0.43 11.08 23.75
N ALA A 96 0.02 10.31 22.75
CA ALA A 96 0.29 10.80 21.40
C ALA A 96 -0.98 10.69 20.54
N THR A 97 -1.30 11.75 19.80
CA THR A 97 -2.37 11.70 18.79
C THR A 97 -1.81 11.04 17.54
N CYS A 98 -1.95 9.72 17.39
CA CYS A 98 -1.70 9.08 16.10
C CYS A 98 -2.74 9.58 15.10
N THR A 99 -2.32 10.34 14.07
CA THR A 99 -3.18 10.65 12.93
C THR A 99 -2.93 9.62 11.84
N CYS A 100 -3.95 8.81 11.59
CA CYS A 100 -4.04 7.98 10.40
C CYS A 100 -4.37 8.93 9.24
N ASP A 101 -3.41 9.23 8.37
CA ASP A 101 -3.61 10.01 7.16
C ASP A 101 -3.74 9.08 5.94
N PRO A 102 -4.71 9.30 5.05
CA PRO A 102 -4.84 8.49 3.84
C PRO A 102 -3.65 8.72 2.92
N VAL A 103 -3.06 7.64 2.40
CA VAL A 103 -2.01 7.79 1.37
C VAL A 103 -2.67 8.24 0.07
N THR A 104 -2.15 9.33 -0.48
CA THR A 104 -2.61 9.89 -1.76
C THR A 104 -1.62 9.58 -2.86
N GLY A 105 -2.10 9.45 -4.09
CA GLY A 105 -1.26 9.33 -5.27
C GLY A 105 -1.99 8.74 -6.48
N PRO A 106 -1.24 8.45 -7.56
CA PRO A 106 -1.82 7.92 -8.78
C PRO A 106 -2.31 6.49 -8.63
N ILE A 107 -3.49 6.20 -9.19
CA ILE A 107 -3.94 4.84 -9.47
C ILE A 107 -3.47 4.49 -10.87
N VAL A 108 -2.53 3.56 -10.98
CA VAL A 108 -1.81 3.24 -12.23
C VAL A 108 -2.31 1.92 -12.79
N GLN A 109 -2.62 1.88 -14.09
CA GLN A 109 -2.82 0.63 -14.81
C GLN A 109 -1.45 0.03 -15.19
N PRO A 110 -1.03 -1.13 -14.65
CA PRO A 110 0.32 -1.65 -14.87
C PRO A 110 0.64 -1.94 -16.34
N ALA A 111 -0.36 -2.35 -17.13
CA ALA A 111 -0.20 -2.76 -18.52
C ALA A 111 0.21 -1.61 -19.45
N SER A 112 -0.42 -0.43 -19.30
CA SER A 112 -0.09 0.76 -20.09
C SER A 112 0.82 1.75 -19.38
N LYS A 113 0.99 1.61 -18.05
CA LYS A 113 1.68 2.58 -17.17
C LYS A 113 0.99 3.95 -17.15
N LYS A 114 -0.31 3.99 -17.45
CA LYS A 114 -1.15 5.17 -17.44
C LYS A 114 -2.02 5.22 -16.20
N CYS A 115 -2.50 6.42 -15.88
CA CYS A 115 -3.21 6.71 -14.66
C CYS A 115 -4.71 6.76 -14.89
N LEU A 116 -5.45 6.42 -13.83
CA LEU A 116 -6.84 6.79 -13.65
C LEU A 116 -6.92 8.33 -13.53
N ASP A 117 -7.60 8.98 -14.45
CA ASP A 117 -7.54 10.43 -14.61
C ASP A 117 -8.94 11.05 -14.71
N ALA A 118 -9.25 11.99 -13.83
CA ALA A 118 -10.46 12.78 -13.89
C ALA A 118 -10.21 14.11 -14.62
N ARG A 119 -10.39 14.11 -15.95
CA ARG A 119 -10.03 15.22 -16.86
C ARG A 119 -10.34 16.63 -16.36
N ASN A 120 -11.45 16.78 -15.64
CA ASN A 120 -11.79 17.98 -14.88
C ASN A 120 -12.32 17.57 -13.50
N LEU A 121 -12.03 18.37 -12.47
CA LEU A 121 -12.47 18.14 -11.09
C LEU A 121 -13.88 18.70 -10.85
N ALA A 122 -14.87 18.22 -11.62
CA ALA A 122 -16.27 18.61 -11.48
C ALA A 122 -17.22 17.39 -11.49
N ALA A 123 -18.41 17.54 -10.90
CA ALA A 123 -19.39 16.47 -10.81
C ALA A 123 -19.86 16.00 -12.19
N GLY A 124 -19.92 14.69 -12.38
CA GLY A 124 -20.36 14.01 -13.60
C GLY A 124 -19.31 13.96 -14.72
N GLU A 125 -18.12 14.51 -14.50
CA GLU A 125 -17.01 14.45 -15.44
C GLU A 125 -16.48 13.02 -15.58
N PRO A 126 -16.08 12.59 -16.78
CA PRO A 126 -15.61 11.24 -17.02
C PRO A 126 -14.23 10.99 -16.40
N VAL A 127 -14.05 9.76 -15.93
CA VAL A 127 -12.74 9.23 -15.58
C VAL A 127 -12.21 8.41 -16.76
N VAL A 128 -10.97 8.68 -17.15
CA VAL A 128 -10.33 8.13 -18.34
C VAL A 128 -8.96 7.53 -18.01
N LEU A 129 -8.43 6.73 -18.93
CA LEU A 129 -7.03 6.35 -18.94
C LEU A 129 -6.21 7.49 -19.56
N TYR A 130 -5.19 7.98 -18.85
CA TYR A 130 -4.34 9.04 -19.37
C TYR A 130 -2.88 8.91 -18.91
N THR A 131 -1.96 9.42 -19.71
CA THR A 131 -0.54 9.53 -19.34
C THR A 131 -0.39 10.16 -17.95
N CYS A 132 0.29 9.47 -17.03
CA CYS A 132 0.53 9.96 -15.69
C CYS A 132 1.37 11.25 -15.70
N ASP A 133 0.86 12.31 -15.09
CA ASP A 133 1.48 13.64 -15.07
C ASP A 133 1.64 14.21 -13.65
N GLN A 134 1.35 13.41 -12.62
CA GLN A 134 1.35 13.82 -11.20
C GLN A 134 0.45 15.05 -10.94
N ALA A 135 -0.53 15.30 -11.80
CA ALA A 135 -1.45 16.40 -11.63
C ALA A 135 -2.61 16.04 -10.70
N LEU A 136 -3.29 17.07 -10.19
CA LEU A 136 -4.42 16.98 -9.26
C LEU A 136 -5.53 16.03 -9.73
N HIS A 137 -5.75 15.95 -11.04
CA HIS A 137 -6.77 15.07 -11.66
C HIS A 137 -6.42 13.58 -11.65
N SER A 138 -5.19 13.23 -11.31
CA SER A 138 -4.72 11.84 -11.17
C SER A 138 -4.33 11.50 -9.74
N ASN A 139 -4.64 12.34 -8.75
CA ASN A 139 -4.32 12.12 -7.35
C ASN A 139 -5.52 11.55 -6.59
N TRP A 140 -5.39 10.35 -6.03
CA TRP A 140 -6.49 9.59 -5.45
C TRP A 140 -6.13 9.04 -4.07
N MET A 141 -7.15 8.74 -3.28
CA MET A 141 -7.02 8.07 -1.99
C MET A 141 -8.24 7.20 -1.70
N MET A 142 -8.05 6.17 -0.87
CA MET A 142 -9.15 5.42 -0.27
C MET A 142 -9.63 6.10 1.02
N THR A 143 -10.94 6.35 1.14
CA THR A 143 -11.56 6.86 2.37
C THR A 143 -11.86 5.73 3.35
N GLU A 144 -12.12 6.06 4.63
CA GLU A 144 -12.55 5.08 5.65
C GLU A 144 -13.86 4.36 5.25
N ASP A 145 -14.74 5.05 4.52
CA ASP A 145 -16.02 4.52 4.05
C ASP A 145 -15.92 3.62 2.80
N ASN A 146 -14.70 3.24 2.39
CA ASN A 146 -14.39 2.49 1.17
C ASN A 146 -14.79 3.21 -0.13
N GLN A 147 -14.67 4.53 -0.18
CA GLN A 147 -14.79 5.29 -1.42
C GLN A 147 -13.41 5.64 -1.96
N ILE A 148 -13.24 5.70 -3.28
CA ILE A 148 -12.03 6.26 -3.91
C ILE A 148 -12.29 7.73 -4.12
N LYS A 149 -11.66 8.60 -3.33
CA LYS A 149 -11.79 10.07 -3.43
C LYS A 149 -10.62 10.63 -4.26
N ASN A 150 -10.90 11.59 -5.14
CA ASN A 150 -9.82 12.41 -5.69
C ASN A 150 -9.31 13.32 -4.58
N ALA A 151 -8.03 13.22 -4.22
CA ALA A 151 -7.50 13.88 -3.03
C ALA A 151 -7.58 15.42 -3.08
N ASP A 152 -7.62 15.97 -4.30
CA ASP A 152 -7.64 17.41 -4.58
C ASP A 152 -9.05 17.94 -4.92
N ALA A 153 -10.10 17.12 -4.76
CA ALA A 153 -11.49 17.50 -5.01
C ALA A 153 -12.47 16.85 -4.01
N ASP A 154 -13.67 17.41 -3.85
CA ASP A 154 -14.73 16.83 -3.03
C ASP A 154 -15.57 15.77 -3.78
N PHE A 155 -14.94 15.06 -4.70
CA PHE A 155 -15.58 14.05 -5.54
C PHE A 155 -14.90 12.69 -5.43
N CYS A 156 -15.74 11.66 -5.46
CA CYS A 156 -15.39 10.26 -5.40
C CYS A 156 -15.62 9.59 -6.76
N LEU A 157 -14.92 8.48 -7.00
CA LEU A 157 -15.09 7.64 -8.17
C LEU A 157 -16.47 6.99 -8.11
N GLY A 158 -17.35 7.40 -9.01
CA GLY A 158 -18.72 6.91 -9.13
C GLY A 158 -18.97 6.19 -10.42
N THR A 159 -20.10 5.48 -10.47
CA THR A 159 -20.57 4.76 -11.66
C THR A 159 -21.79 5.48 -12.23
N ARG A 160 -21.78 5.76 -13.54
CA ARG A 160 -22.92 6.40 -14.22
C ARG A 160 -23.34 5.61 -15.44
N LYS A 161 -24.58 5.12 -15.43
CA LYS A 161 -25.19 4.51 -16.62
C LYS A 161 -25.59 5.62 -17.59
N ILE A 162 -24.93 5.66 -18.74
CA ILE A 162 -25.27 6.60 -19.82
C ILE A 162 -26.31 5.94 -20.74
N PRO A 163 -27.48 6.56 -20.96
CA PRO A 163 -28.43 6.08 -21.95
C PRO A 163 -27.80 5.92 -23.33
N GLY A 164 -28.02 4.78 -23.98
CA GLY A 164 -27.47 4.48 -25.31
C GLY A 164 -26.06 3.88 -25.33
N LEU A 165 -25.37 3.77 -24.17
CA LEU A 165 -24.10 3.04 -24.07
C LEU A 165 -24.28 1.68 -23.40
N SER A 166 -23.65 0.66 -23.98
CA SER A 166 -23.66 -0.71 -23.44
C SER A 166 -23.00 -0.77 -22.06
N ASN A 167 -21.92 -0.01 -21.85
CA ASN A 167 -21.13 -0.04 -20.62
C ASN A 167 -21.45 1.16 -19.69
N THR A 168 -21.36 0.93 -18.39
CA THR A 168 -21.46 1.97 -17.34
C THR A 168 -20.10 2.65 -17.20
N ARG A 169 -20.07 3.99 -17.23
CA ARG A 169 -18.82 4.75 -17.15
C ARG A 169 -18.45 5.07 -15.72
N LEU A 170 -17.15 5.23 -15.47
CA LEU A 170 -16.69 5.92 -14.27
C LEU A 170 -16.73 7.42 -14.44
N VAL A 171 -17.15 8.11 -13.40
CA VAL A 171 -17.27 9.57 -13.35
C VAL A 171 -16.82 10.07 -11.97
N LEU A 172 -16.59 11.38 -11.85
CA LEU A 172 -16.59 12.05 -10.56
C LEU A 172 -18.02 12.23 -10.06
N GLU A 173 -18.28 11.84 -8.82
CA GLU A 173 -19.56 12.02 -8.15
C GLU A 173 -19.35 12.56 -6.75
N LYS A 174 -20.33 13.31 -6.21
CA LYS A 174 -20.22 13.81 -4.84
C LYS A 174 -20.08 12.61 -3.90
N CYS A 175 -19.04 12.62 -3.06
CA CYS A 175 -18.84 11.56 -2.08
C CYS A 175 -20.07 11.42 -1.17
N ASP A 176 -20.52 10.19 -0.99
CA ASP A 176 -21.69 9.83 -0.17
C ASP A 176 -21.44 8.46 0.47
N PRO A 177 -21.12 8.40 1.79
CA PRO A 177 -20.85 7.16 2.51
C PRO A 177 -21.99 6.13 2.46
N GLU A 178 -23.23 6.57 2.23
CA GLU A 178 -24.40 5.68 2.17
C GLU A 178 -24.61 5.11 0.75
N ASN A 179 -24.08 5.78 -0.27
CA ASN A 179 -24.23 5.37 -1.66
C ASN A 179 -23.35 4.15 -1.97
N GLN A 180 -23.99 2.99 -2.09
CA GLN A 180 -23.32 1.73 -2.39
C GLN A 180 -22.59 1.72 -3.74
N GLY A 181 -23.03 2.54 -4.71
CA GLY A 181 -22.41 2.67 -6.02
C GLY A 181 -21.05 3.37 -6.00
N LEU A 182 -20.70 4.02 -4.87
CA LEU A 182 -19.40 4.65 -4.63
C LEU A 182 -18.45 3.79 -3.79
N LYS A 183 -18.86 2.57 -3.41
CA LYS A 183 -18.06 1.68 -2.57
C LYS A 183 -17.22 0.72 -3.40
N TRP A 184 -15.93 0.71 -3.10
CA TRP A 184 -14.91 -0.06 -3.82
C TRP A 184 -14.14 -0.97 -2.88
N THR A 185 -13.87 -2.19 -3.34
CA THR A 185 -12.97 -3.13 -2.67
C THR A 185 -11.74 -3.31 -3.55
N ILE A 186 -10.56 -3.18 -2.93
CA ILE A 186 -9.28 -3.49 -3.57
C ILE A 186 -9.03 -4.98 -3.32
N GLU A 187 -8.88 -5.75 -4.39
CA GLU A 187 -8.62 -7.18 -4.32
C GLU A 187 -7.12 -7.45 -4.47
N ASN A 188 -6.60 -8.47 -3.79
CA ASN A 188 -5.17 -8.86 -3.84
C ASN A 188 -4.68 -9.21 -5.26
N THR A 189 -5.62 -9.41 -6.20
CA THR A 189 -5.31 -9.62 -7.62
C THR A 189 -4.85 -8.35 -8.32
N GLY A 190 -5.08 -7.16 -7.74
CA GLY A 190 -4.96 -5.85 -8.38
C GLY A 190 -6.28 -5.31 -8.95
N GLY A 191 -7.38 -6.06 -8.80
CA GLY A 191 -8.71 -5.64 -9.22
C GLY A 191 -9.32 -4.61 -8.26
N ILE A 192 -9.99 -3.60 -8.81
CA ILE A 192 -10.83 -2.67 -8.06
C ILE A 192 -12.28 -3.02 -8.35
N LYS A 193 -13.00 -3.51 -7.35
CA LYS A 193 -14.35 -4.06 -7.50
C LYS A 193 -15.40 -3.18 -6.85
N ASN A 194 -16.45 -2.85 -7.60
CA ASN A 194 -17.62 -2.15 -7.07
C ASN A 194 -18.49 -3.11 -6.25
N LYS A 195 -19.34 -2.55 -5.38
CA LYS A 195 -20.29 -3.32 -4.56
C LYS A 195 -21.25 -4.20 -5.38
N ASP A 196 -21.58 -3.80 -6.61
CA ASP A 196 -22.44 -4.58 -7.52
C ASP A 196 -21.75 -5.81 -8.14
N GLY A 197 -20.46 -6.01 -7.88
CA GLY A 197 -19.68 -7.15 -8.35
C GLY A 197 -18.93 -6.93 -9.66
N THR A 198 -19.01 -5.74 -10.25
CA THR A 198 -18.24 -5.34 -11.44
C THR A 198 -16.87 -4.75 -11.07
N CYS A 199 -15.93 -4.76 -12.01
CA CYS A 199 -14.56 -4.30 -11.83
C CYS A 199 -14.24 -3.06 -12.69
N VAL A 200 -13.37 -2.19 -12.19
CA VAL A 200 -12.80 -1.05 -12.93
C VAL A 200 -12.01 -1.57 -14.14
N ASP A 201 -12.37 -1.10 -15.33
CA ASP A 201 -11.92 -1.67 -16.60
C ASP A 201 -11.56 -0.58 -17.61
N VAL A 202 -10.42 -0.73 -18.28
CA VAL A 202 -10.06 0.07 -19.45
C VAL A 202 -10.84 -0.43 -20.66
N ALA A 203 -11.79 0.39 -21.13
CA ALA A 203 -12.71 0.01 -22.19
C ALA A 203 -11.99 -0.52 -23.44
N GLY A 204 -12.31 -1.77 -23.82
CA GLY A 204 -11.74 -2.42 -24.99
C GLY A 204 -10.25 -2.76 -24.88
N SER A 205 -9.66 -2.68 -23.68
CA SER A 205 -8.22 -2.80 -23.44
C SER A 205 -7.38 -1.80 -24.24
N ASP A 206 -7.99 -0.68 -24.64
CA ASP A 206 -7.35 0.36 -25.44
C ASP A 206 -6.45 1.22 -24.56
N SER A 207 -5.16 1.30 -24.89
CA SER A 207 -4.16 2.05 -24.13
C SER A 207 -3.98 3.49 -24.60
N THR A 208 -4.83 4.00 -25.51
CA THR A 208 -4.79 5.39 -25.96
C THR A 208 -5.24 6.37 -24.86
N ASP A 209 -4.71 7.59 -24.92
CA ASP A 209 -5.08 8.64 -23.97
C ASP A 209 -6.53 9.08 -24.18
N GLY A 210 -7.28 9.19 -23.08
CA GLY A 210 -8.69 9.59 -23.10
C GLY A 210 -9.68 8.44 -23.27
N VAL A 211 -9.21 7.19 -23.33
CA VAL A 211 -10.09 6.01 -23.28
C VAL A 211 -10.90 6.04 -22.00
N ASN A 212 -12.22 5.85 -22.11
CA ASN A 212 -13.09 5.85 -20.93
C ASN A 212 -12.77 4.66 -20.04
N ILE A 213 -12.76 4.90 -18.72
CA ILE A 213 -12.81 3.83 -17.75
C ILE A 213 -14.28 3.49 -17.49
N ILE A 214 -14.57 2.20 -17.44
CA ILE A 214 -15.90 1.66 -17.24
C ILE A 214 -15.90 0.71 -16.04
N VAL A 215 -17.09 0.27 -15.66
CA VAL A 215 -17.21 -0.99 -14.93
C VAL A 215 -17.61 -2.11 -15.87
N TYR A 216 -17.02 -3.28 -15.68
CA TYR A 216 -17.27 -4.47 -16.49
C TYR A 216 -17.23 -5.74 -15.65
N THR A 217 -17.73 -6.85 -16.19
CA THR A 217 -17.65 -8.15 -15.51
C THR A 217 -16.20 -8.47 -15.15
N CYS A 218 -15.95 -8.79 -13.89
CA CYS A 218 -14.61 -9.14 -13.42
C CYS A 218 -14.10 -10.40 -14.13
N HIS A 219 -12.97 -10.26 -14.82
CA HIS A 219 -12.20 -11.33 -15.45
C HIS A 219 -10.70 -11.20 -15.18
N TYR A 220 -10.27 -10.14 -14.46
CA TYR A 220 -8.93 -9.97 -13.90
C TYR A 220 -7.80 -10.03 -14.93
N MET A 221 -8.10 -9.71 -16.18
CA MET A 221 -7.08 -9.55 -17.22
C MET A 221 -6.41 -8.18 -17.06
N SER A 222 -5.33 -7.94 -17.80
CA SER A 222 -4.48 -6.76 -17.66
C SER A 222 -5.22 -5.41 -17.73
N ASN A 223 -6.35 -5.31 -18.44
CA ASN A 223 -7.18 -4.12 -18.51
C ASN A 223 -8.04 -3.84 -17.26
N GLN A 224 -8.08 -4.78 -16.31
CA GLN A 224 -8.76 -4.67 -15.01
C GLN A 224 -7.79 -4.66 -13.83
N GLN A 225 -6.49 -4.51 -14.10
CA GLN A 225 -5.45 -4.47 -13.08
C GLN A 225 -5.01 -3.04 -12.81
N TRP A 226 -4.92 -2.71 -11.52
CA TRP A 226 -4.62 -1.37 -11.03
C TRP A 226 -3.70 -1.44 -9.80
N THR A 227 -2.77 -0.51 -9.72
CA THR A 227 -1.93 -0.28 -8.55
C THR A 227 -2.36 1.02 -7.90
N LEU A 228 -2.78 0.94 -6.63
CA LEU A 228 -3.15 2.11 -5.84
C LEU A 228 -1.92 2.70 -5.14
N PRO A 229 -1.95 3.99 -4.75
CA PRO A 229 -0.93 4.55 -3.87
C PRO A 229 -0.89 3.76 -2.56
N ALA A 230 0.30 3.21 -2.23
CA ALA A 230 0.53 2.32 -1.10
C ALA A 230 -0.53 1.20 -0.96
N ASP A 231 -0.99 0.63 -2.08
CA ASP A 231 -2.04 -0.40 -2.12
C ASP A 231 -3.37 0.00 -1.43
N GLY A 232 -3.63 1.32 -1.33
CA GLY A 232 -4.80 1.88 -0.63
C GLY A 232 -4.61 2.03 0.89
N ALA A 233 -3.37 1.93 1.38
CA ALA A 233 -3.05 2.05 2.80
C ALA A 233 -3.19 3.49 3.34
N TRP A 234 -3.15 3.57 4.66
CA TRP A 234 -3.10 4.81 5.43
C TRP A 234 -1.74 4.90 6.11
N SER A 235 -1.13 6.09 6.16
CA SER A 235 0.10 6.35 6.90
C SER A 235 -0.25 6.84 8.31
N CYS A 236 0.25 6.16 9.32
CA CYS A 236 0.09 6.49 10.72
C CYS A 236 1.24 7.46 11.13
N ASN A 237 0.97 8.74 11.42
CA ASN A 237 1.97 9.75 11.84
C ASN A 237 2.06 9.88 13.38
N LYS A 238 3.27 10.09 13.91
CA LYS A 238 3.56 10.35 15.33
C LYS A 238 3.77 11.82 15.62
#